data_AF-A0A1L7D6C1-F1
#
_entry.id   AF-A0A1L7D6C1-F1
#
_cell.length_a   1.000
_cell.length_b   1.000
_cell.length_c   1.000
_cell.angle_alpha   90.00
_cell.angle_beta   90.00
_cell.angle_gamma   90.00
#
_symmetry.space_group_name_H-M   'P 1'
#
loop_
_entity.id
_entity.type
_entity.pdbx_description
1 polymer ?
#
loop_
_entity_poly.entity_id
_entity_poly.type
_entity_poly.pdbx_seq_one_letter_code
_entity_poly.pdbx_strand_id
1 'polypeptide(L)'
;MKTFSQKSVRTLAVSLALAVPASVVVPLVAPVAVQAMDNDQDNLSRIYINPSDTAQAWGSEFRKFQMVALARETYDRGFSAKAWEVDNRDPDFQRDIAQSNRQTEIAFAREAIALLQYEGNPEAQAIETTKIGHDLLASKLALDLMNTERKSSQSLAESAADDDPQKAAKQRRDFIFNYGSSRLEKEIALLENGDSNPQEVPFGVIDWGLEEKYLDAAAEKMNTPEPALGLYVTGADAANKVDVEQLKKDATYNLKSLTLDTVVPPKADPEDPKPAPEDPKDPKPAPEDPKDPKDPKDPDDKDDSNDSDKDGSSESDKTTATIVGSVLGVLSLLGLLAAALLGPLKPLLGRVLPRF
;
A
#
# COMPACT_ATOMS: atom_id res chain seq x y z
N MET A 1 -22.64 16.54 25.84
CA MET A 1 -21.17 16.66 25.79
C MET A 1 -20.82 17.33 24.47
N LYS A 2 -20.18 18.51 24.50
CA LYS A 2 -19.69 19.22 23.31
C LYS A 2 -18.18 18.97 23.23
N THR A 3 -17.73 18.23 22.23
CA THR A 3 -16.30 18.06 21.96
C THR A 3 -15.77 19.32 21.28
N PHE A 4 -14.71 19.88 21.83
CA PHE A 4 -13.99 21.01 21.26
C PHE A 4 -13.20 20.53 20.04
N SER A 5 -13.55 21.04 18.86
CA SER A 5 -12.73 20.88 17.65
C SER A 5 -11.51 21.78 17.78
N GLN A 6 -10.34 21.15 17.96
CA GLN A 6 -9.05 21.82 18.00
C GLN A 6 -8.62 22.04 16.54
N LYS A 7 -8.92 23.21 15.98
CA LYS A 7 -8.42 23.61 14.66
C LYS A 7 -6.90 23.78 14.75
N SER A 8 -6.16 22.80 14.24
CA SER A 8 -4.71 22.89 14.04
C SER A 8 -4.41 24.10 13.13
N VAL A 9 -3.68 25.08 13.66
CA VAL A 9 -3.18 26.23 12.90
C VAL A 9 -2.03 25.71 12.03
N ARG A 10 -2.34 25.29 10.80
CA ARG A 10 -1.32 25.02 9.79
C ARG A 10 -0.64 26.32 9.41
N THR A 11 0.64 26.44 9.73
CA THR A 11 1.43 27.62 9.38
C THR A 11 1.84 27.48 7.92
N LEU A 12 1.06 28.11 7.03
CA LEU A 12 1.42 28.29 5.63
C LEU A 12 2.71 29.13 5.55
N ALA A 13 3.81 28.50 5.13
CA ALA A 13 5.00 29.20 4.70
C ALA A 13 4.74 29.87 3.33
N VAL A 14 4.06 31.01 3.35
CA VAL A 14 3.90 31.87 2.17
C VAL A 14 5.29 32.41 1.80
N SER A 15 5.86 31.90 0.72
CA SER A 15 7.11 32.39 0.15
C SER A 15 6.86 33.72 -0.57
N LEU A 16 6.89 34.82 0.19
CA LEU A 16 6.86 36.17 -0.36
C LEU A 16 8.27 36.54 -0.83
N ALA A 17 8.52 36.44 -2.14
CA ALA A 17 9.76 36.91 -2.75
C ALA A 17 9.82 38.45 -2.74
N LEU A 18 10.47 39.01 -1.72
CA LEU A 18 10.88 40.42 -1.70
C LEU A 18 12.41 40.50 -1.66
N ALA A 19 12.98 41.05 -2.71
CA ALA A 19 14.40 41.37 -2.80
C ALA A 19 14.72 42.59 -1.93
N VAL A 20 15.49 42.40 -0.85
CA VAL A 20 16.24 43.46 -0.16
C VAL A 20 17.55 42.87 0.40
N PRO A 21 18.72 43.53 0.24
CA PRO A 21 19.96 43.08 0.84
C PRO A 21 20.14 43.74 2.22
N ALA A 22 20.21 42.94 3.28
CA ALA A 22 21.01 43.22 4.48
C ALA A 22 20.81 42.11 5.50
N SER A 23 21.92 41.72 6.12
CA SER A 23 22.10 40.68 7.12
C SER A 23 21.02 40.69 8.21
N VAL A 24 20.18 39.65 8.24
CA VAL A 24 19.29 39.35 9.37
C VAL A 24 19.70 38.01 9.96
N VAL A 25 20.03 38.04 11.25
CA VAL A 25 20.27 36.88 12.09
C VAL A 25 18.98 36.06 12.12
N VAL A 26 18.99 34.89 11.48
CA VAL A 26 17.88 33.94 11.53
C VAL A 26 17.83 33.35 12.94
N PRO A 27 16.71 33.48 13.69
CA PRO A 27 16.57 32.74 14.94
C PRO A 27 16.53 31.25 14.59
N LEU A 28 17.42 30.48 15.21
CA LEU A 28 17.43 29.03 15.16
C LEU A 28 16.11 28.54 15.77
N VAL A 29 15.13 28.23 14.92
CA VAL A 29 13.90 27.56 15.36
C VAL A 29 14.32 26.16 15.78
N ALA A 30 14.34 25.92 17.09
CA ALA A 30 14.59 24.60 17.62
C ALA A 30 13.53 23.64 17.04
N PRO A 31 13.91 22.44 16.57
CA PRO A 31 12.93 21.44 16.15
C PRO A 31 12.05 21.15 17.37
N VAL A 32 10.74 21.40 17.23
CA VAL A 32 9.75 20.91 18.17
C VAL A 32 9.84 19.40 18.10
N ALA A 33 10.34 18.77 19.17
CA ALA A 33 10.28 17.34 19.32
C ALA A 33 8.78 16.97 19.34
N VAL A 34 8.33 16.35 18.25
CA VAL A 34 7.01 15.72 18.19
C VAL A 34 7.01 14.66 19.28
N GLN A 35 6.18 14.85 20.31
CA GLN A 35 6.01 13.85 21.37
C GLN A 35 5.57 12.54 20.74
N ALA A 36 6.22 11.44 21.14
CA ALA A 36 5.83 10.09 20.79
C ALA A 36 4.32 9.91 21.02
N MET A 37 3.59 9.68 19.93
CA MET A 37 2.14 9.53 19.94
C MET A 37 1.78 8.09 20.33
N ASP A 38 1.28 7.91 21.55
CA ASP A 38 0.81 6.61 22.09
C ASP A 38 -0.48 6.06 21.40
N ASN A 39 -0.98 6.67 20.32
CA ASN A 39 -2.20 6.26 19.61
C ASN A 39 -1.96 5.68 18.20
N ASP A 40 -0.74 5.26 17.88
CA ASP A 40 -0.34 4.80 16.53
C ASP A 40 -1.01 3.48 16.07
N GLN A 41 -1.77 2.79 16.95
CA GLN A 41 -2.56 1.60 16.61
C GLN A 41 -3.66 1.86 15.57
N ASP A 42 -4.30 3.04 15.59
CA ASP A 42 -5.38 3.38 14.66
C ASP A 42 -4.88 3.64 13.22
N ASN A 43 -3.58 3.88 13.04
CA ASN A 43 -2.97 4.05 11.71
C ASN A 43 -2.40 2.73 11.18
N LEU A 44 -1.84 1.89 12.05
CA LEU A 44 -1.40 0.53 11.70
C LEU A 44 -2.57 -0.38 11.34
N SER A 45 -3.78 -0.12 11.85
CA SER A 45 -4.99 -0.87 11.52
C SER A 45 -5.45 -0.69 10.06
N ARG A 46 -4.86 0.24 9.30
CA ARG A 46 -5.31 0.55 7.93
C ARG A 46 -4.87 -0.50 6.92
N ILE A 47 -3.85 -1.28 7.20
CA ILE A 47 -3.34 -2.33 6.31
C ILE A 47 -3.01 -3.58 7.12
N TYR A 48 -3.31 -4.74 6.56
CA TYR A 48 -2.99 -6.00 7.19
C TYR A 48 -1.48 -6.28 7.06
N ILE A 49 -0.83 -6.48 8.22
CA ILE A 49 0.62 -6.70 8.36
C ILE A 49 0.82 -7.98 9.17
N ASN A 50 1.73 -8.83 8.72
CA ASN A 50 2.24 -9.96 9.51
C ASN A 50 3.71 -9.71 9.89
N PRO A 51 3.99 -8.89 10.92
CA PRO A 51 5.33 -8.41 11.21
C PRO A 51 6.25 -9.57 11.60
N SER A 52 7.48 -9.56 11.08
CA SER A 52 8.50 -10.53 11.47
C SER A 52 9.26 -10.07 12.69
N ASP A 53 9.46 -10.97 13.66
CA ASP A 53 10.26 -10.71 14.86
C ASP A 53 11.72 -10.35 14.50
N THR A 54 12.23 -10.82 13.35
CA THR A 54 13.61 -10.55 12.89
C THR A 54 13.72 -9.28 12.05
N ALA A 55 12.60 -8.68 11.64
CA ALA A 55 12.57 -7.55 10.71
C ALA A 55 12.06 -6.25 11.33
N GLN A 56 12.01 -6.17 12.67
CA GLN A 56 11.52 -5.00 13.40
C GLN A 56 12.22 -3.68 13.01
N ALA A 57 13.50 -3.75 12.60
CA ALA A 57 14.26 -2.59 12.12
C ALA A 57 13.65 -1.93 10.87
N TRP A 58 12.83 -2.65 10.09
CA TRP A 58 12.15 -2.12 8.91
C TRP A 58 10.82 -1.45 9.22
N GLY A 59 10.30 -1.60 10.45
CA GLY A 59 9.01 -1.03 10.84
C GLY A 59 8.97 0.50 10.77
N SER A 60 10.07 1.20 11.05
CA SER A 60 10.15 2.65 10.88
C SER A 60 10.17 3.05 9.40
N GLU A 61 10.84 2.25 8.56
CA GLU A 61 10.94 2.54 7.14
C GLU A 61 9.60 2.35 6.42
N PHE A 62 8.91 1.23 6.71
CA PHE A 62 7.54 1.01 6.28
C PHE A 62 6.61 2.17 6.63
N ARG A 63 6.65 2.63 7.88
CA ARG A 63 5.84 3.76 8.34
C ARG A 63 6.10 5.05 7.57
N LYS A 64 7.36 5.37 7.23
CA LYS A 64 7.66 6.56 6.42
C LYS A 64 6.99 6.50 5.06
N PHE A 65 7.11 5.36 4.36
CA PHE A 65 6.50 5.19 3.05
C PHE A 65 4.97 5.18 3.13
N GLN A 66 4.39 4.60 4.18
CA GLN A 66 2.96 4.67 4.44
C GLN A 66 2.48 6.12 4.63
N MET A 67 3.20 6.96 5.39
CA MET A 67 2.81 8.37 5.56
C MET A 67 2.85 9.15 4.24
N VAL A 68 3.87 8.90 3.39
CA VAL A 68 3.94 9.54 2.08
C VAL A 68 2.82 9.05 1.15
N ALA A 69 2.53 7.74 1.15
CA ALA A 69 1.46 7.17 0.35
C ALA A 69 0.09 7.72 0.77
N LEU A 70 -0.16 7.84 2.07
CA LEU A 70 -1.38 8.46 2.61
C LEU A 70 -1.49 9.92 2.20
N ALA A 71 -0.43 10.72 2.35
CA ALA A 71 -0.45 12.13 1.95
C ALA A 71 -0.80 12.28 0.45
N ARG A 72 -0.13 11.52 -0.42
CA ARG A 72 -0.39 11.56 -1.87
C ARG A 72 -1.81 11.10 -2.22
N GLU A 73 -2.29 10.03 -1.58
CA GLU A 73 -3.67 9.58 -1.78
C GLU A 73 -4.68 10.63 -1.33
N THR A 74 -4.44 11.36 -0.23
CA THR A 74 -5.31 12.45 0.21
C THR A 74 -5.43 13.56 -0.84
N TYR A 75 -4.32 13.94 -1.49
CA TYR A 75 -4.35 14.86 -2.62
C TYR A 75 -5.13 14.29 -3.82
N ASP A 76 -4.87 13.03 -4.20
CA ASP A 76 -5.57 12.36 -5.30
C ASP A 76 -7.09 12.25 -5.08
N ARG A 77 -7.52 11.92 -3.86
CA ARG A 77 -8.94 11.92 -3.48
C ARG A 77 -9.55 13.32 -3.50
N GLY A 78 -8.77 14.34 -3.12
CA GLY A 78 -9.20 15.73 -3.24
C GLY A 78 -9.45 16.14 -4.69
N PHE A 79 -8.55 15.77 -5.60
CA PHE A 79 -8.75 15.99 -7.05
C PHE A 79 -9.97 15.24 -7.58
N SER A 80 -10.16 13.99 -7.14
CA SER A 80 -11.35 13.20 -7.47
C SER A 80 -12.64 13.85 -6.97
N ALA A 81 -12.62 14.48 -5.79
CA ALA A 81 -13.76 15.23 -5.25
C ALA A 81 -14.04 16.49 -6.07
N LYS A 82 -13.00 17.27 -6.39
CA LYS A 82 -13.10 18.46 -7.26
C LYS A 82 -13.67 18.14 -8.63
N ALA A 83 -13.31 16.99 -9.20
CA ALA A 83 -13.75 16.56 -10.53
C ALA A 83 -15.27 16.41 -10.69
N TRP A 84 -16.02 16.27 -9.59
CA TRP A 84 -17.49 16.25 -9.61
C TRP A 84 -18.12 17.66 -9.70
N GLU A 85 -17.36 18.71 -9.40
CA GLU A 85 -17.84 20.10 -9.35
C GLU A 85 -17.37 20.94 -10.55
N VAL A 86 -16.26 20.56 -11.19
CA VAL A 86 -15.71 21.26 -12.35
C VAL A 86 -16.03 20.53 -13.66
N ASP A 87 -15.97 21.24 -14.79
CA ASP A 87 -16.04 20.59 -16.10
C ASP A 87 -14.81 19.70 -16.27
N ASN A 88 -14.99 18.41 -16.02
CA ASN A 88 -13.93 17.41 -16.10
C ASN A 88 -13.38 17.23 -17.54
N ARG A 89 -13.87 17.99 -18.52
CA ARG A 89 -13.32 18.02 -19.88
C ARG A 89 -12.15 19.00 -20.03
N ASP A 90 -11.82 19.79 -19.01
CA ASP A 90 -10.62 20.63 -19.01
C ASP A 90 -9.34 19.75 -19.11
N PRO A 91 -8.57 19.83 -20.21
CA PRO A 91 -7.37 19.02 -20.39
C PRO A 91 -6.29 19.28 -19.34
N ASP A 92 -6.19 20.50 -18.82
CA ASP A 92 -5.19 20.84 -17.81
C ASP A 92 -5.55 20.16 -16.48
N PHE A 93 -6.82 20.20 -16.10
CA PHE A 93 -7.31 19.51 -14.91
C PHE A 93 -7.20 17.97 -15.01
N GLN A 94 -7.48 17.40 -16.18
CA GLN A 94 -7.28 15.96 -16.42
C GLN A 94 -5.83 15.54 -16.32
N ARG A 95 -4.90 16.39 -16.80
CA ARG A 95 -3.47 16.18 -16.61
C ARG A 95 -3.11 16.17 -15.13
N ASP A 96 -3.64 17.09 -14.34
CA ASP A 96 -3.33 17.20 -12.91
C ASP A 96 -3.82 16.00 -12.11
N ILE A 97 -5.04 15.52 -12.41
CA ILE A 97 -5.55 14.24 -11.88
C ILE A 97 -4.59 13.10 -12.24
N ALA A 98 -4.20 12.99 -13.51
CA ALA A 98 -3.35 11.91 -13.97
C ALA A 98 -1.96 11.92 -13.29
N GLN A 99 -1.39 13.10 -13.03
CA GLN A 99 -0.12 13.23 -12.31
C GLN A 99 -0.28 12.89 -10.82
N SER A 100 -1.33 13.40 -10.17
CA SER A 100 -1.62 13.08 -8.76
C SER A 100 -1.84 11.57 -8.56
N ASN A 101 -2.61 10.95 -9.44
CA ASN A 101 -2.88 9.52 -9.43
C ASN A 101 -1.60 8.71 -9.64
N ARG A 102 -0.81 9.06 -10.66
CA ARG A 102 0.50 8.44 -10.91
C ARG A 102 1.39 8.43 -9.66
N GLN A 103 1.54 9.57 -9.00
CA GLN A 103 2.40 9.70 -7.83
C GLN A 103 1.90 8.86 -6.65
N THR A 104 0.58 8.80 -6.49
CA THR A 104 -0.08 7.97 -5.47
C THR A 104 0.19 6.49 -5.71
N GLU A 105 0.00 6.02 -6.94
CA GLU A 105 0.19 4.61 -7.28
C GLU A 105 1.67 4.17 -7.17
N ILE A 106 2.64 5.03 -7.55
CA ILE A 106 4.06 4.75 -7.30
C ILE A 106 4.38 4.71 -5.80
N ALA A 107 3.71 5.53 -4.98
CA ALA A 107 3.86 5.48 -3.53
C ALA A 107 3.30 4.18 -2.95
N PHE A 108 2.21 3.63 -3.49
CA PHE A 108 1.73 2.30 -3.11
C PHE A 108 2.72 1.19 -3.44
N ALA A 109 3.42 1.27 -4.58
CA ALA A 109 4.48 0.32 -4.89
C ALA A 109 5.62 0.35 -3.86
N ARG A 110 6.02 1.56 -3.43
CA ARG A 110 7.03 1.74 -2.37
C ARG A 110 6.54 1.24 -1.00
N GLU A 111 5.29 1.57 -0.65
CA GLU A 111 4.64 1.08 0.59
C GLU A 111 4.57 -0.46 0.61
N ALA A 112 4.19 -1.09 -0.51
CA ALA A 112 4.08 -2.54 -0.61
C ALA A 112 5.43 -3.24 -0.43
N ILE A 113 6.51 -2.74 -1.04
CA ILE A 113 7.85 -3.32 -0.82
C ILE A 113 8.32 -3.08 0.61
N ALA A 114 8.11 -1.89 1.17
CA ALA A 114 8.49 -1.63 2.57
C ALA A 114 7.69 -2.49 3.56
N LEU A 115 6.43 -2.81 3.24
CA LEU A 115 5.62 -3.76 3.99
C LEU A 115 6.27 -5.15 3.98
N LEU A 116 6.62 -5.68 2.81
CA LEU A 116 7.27 -6.99 2.70
C LEU A 116 8.63 -7.03 3.43
N GLN A 117 9.39 -5.93 3.42
CA GLN A 117 10.62 -5.81 4.20
C GLN A 117 10.36 -5.99 5.70
N TYR A 118 9.31 -5.34 6.21
CA TYR A 118 8.88 -5.43 7.60
C TYR A 118 8.28 -6.79 7.96
N GLU A 119 7.69 -7.49 7.00
CA GLU A 119 7.23 -8.88 7.16
C GLU A 119 8.37 -9.91 7.05
N GLY A 120 9.61 -9.45 6.84
CA GLY A 120 10.78 -10.32 6.84
C GLY A 120 11.05 -11.02 5.52
N ASN A 121 10.46 -10.56 4.40
CA ASN A 121 10.76 -11.11 3.09
C ASN A 121 12.20 -10.75 2.68
N PRO A 122 13.12 -11.73 2.50
CA PRO A 122 14.53 -11.45 2.24
C PRO A 122 14.77 -10.82 0.87
N GLU A 123 13.94 -11.13 -0.13
CA GLU A 123 14.03 -10.51 -1.47
C GLU A 123 13.63 -9.04 -1.40
N ALA A 124 12.58 -8.70 -0.66
CA ALA A 124 12.19 -7.32 -0.41
C ALA A 124 13.28 -6.54 0.32
N GLN A 125 13.93 -7.14 1.33
CA GLN A 125 15.00 -6.51 2.12
C GLN A 125 16.26 -6.20 1.31
N ALA A 126 16.44 -6.86 0.15
CA ALA A 126 17.51 -6.55 -0.78
C ALA A 126 17.19 -5.38 -1.72
N ILE A 127 15.94 -4.94 -1.80
CA ILE A 127 15.50 -3.84 -2.68
C ILE A 127 15.60 -2.51 -1.93
N GLU A 128 16.30 -1.54 -2.50
CA GLU A 128 16.30 -0.18 -1.97
C GLU A 128 14.99 0.52 -2.36
N THR A 129 14.03 0.62 -1.43
CA THR A 129 12.66 1.08 -1.70
C THR A 129 12.59 2.48 -2.31
N THR A 130 13.54 3.36 -1.96
CA THR A 130 13.64 4.70 -2.54
C THR A 130 13.85 4.65 -4.06
N LYS A 131 14.51 3.61 -4.59
CA LYS A 131 14.83 3.47 -6.02
C LYS A 131 13.66 3.06 -6.91
N ILE A 132 12.57 2.56 -6.33
CA ILE A 132 11.39 2.08 -7.06
C ILE A 132 10.75 3.26 -7.79
N GLY A 133 10.48 3.09 -9.09
CA GLY A 133 9.89 4.09 -9.98
C GLY A 133 10.89 5.05 -10.65
N HIS A 134 12.20 4.90 -10.41
CA HIS A 134 13.21 5.70 -11.12
C HIS A 134 14.48 4.92 -11.50
N ASP A 135 14.78 3.82 -10.80
CA ASP A 135 15.81 2.86 -11.18
C ASP A 135 15.15 1.64 -11.84
N LEU A 136 15.59 1.30 -13.06
CA LEU A 136 14.99 0.22 -13.84
C LEU A 136 15.14 -1.14 -13.16
N LEU A 137 16.30 -1.44 -12.59
CA LEU A 137 16.57 -2.73 -11.98
C LEU A 137 15.76 -2.91 -10.70
N ALA A 138 15.80 -1.92 -9.80
CA ALA A 138 15.02 -1.94 -8.56
C ALA A 138 13.52 -2.03 -8.84
N SER A 139 13.02 -1.32 -9.85
CA SER A 139 11.61 -1.34 -10.24
C SER A 139 11.19 -2.72 -10.77
N LYS A 140 12.01 -3.37 -11.60
CA LYS A 140 11.74 -4.73 -12.09
C LYS A 140 11.70 -5.76 -10.96
N LEU A 141 12.69 -5.74 -10.08
CA LEU A 141 12.74 -6.63 -8.91
C LEU A 141 11.52 -6.43 -8.00
N ALA A 142 11.14 -5.17 -7.76
CA ALA A 142 9.94 -4.84 -7.00
C ALA A 142 8.67 -5.35 -7.67
N LEU A 143 8.51 -5.16 -8.98
CA LEU A 143 7.33 -5.62 -9.72
C LEU A 143 7.19 -7.15 -9.68
N ASP A 144 8.27 -7.89 -9.90
CA ASP A 144 8.27 -9.36 -9.86
C ASP A 144 7.82 -9.87 -8.48
N LEU A 145 8.35 -9.27 -7.41
CA LEU A 145 7.98 -9.61 -6.05
C LEU A 145 6.52 -9.25 -5.73
N MET A 146 6.08 -8.04 -6.09
CA MET A 146 4.69 -7.61 -5.91
C MET A 146 3.70 -8.50 -6.65
N ASN A 147 4.03 -8.94 -7.86
CA ASN A 147 3.19 -9.85 -8.65
C ASN A 147 3.04 -11.23 -7.99
N THR A 148 4.10 -11.70 -7.32
CA THR A 148 4.05 -12.94 -6.53
C THR A 148 3.11 -12.79 -5.33
N GLU A 149 3.22 -11.67 -4.61
CA GLU A 149 2.44 -11.40 -3.39
C GLU A 149 1.00 -10.93 -3.65
N ARG A 150 0.70 -10.44 -4.85
CA ARG A 150 -0.64 -9.96 -5.22
C ARG A 150 -1.71 -11.03 -5.08
N LYS A 151 -1.44 -12.28 -5.50
CA LYS A 151 -2.40 -13.39 -5.38
C LYS A 151 -2.69 -13.74 -3.92
N SER A 152 -1.66 -13.71 -3.08
CA SER A 152 -1.79 -13.93 -1.64
C SER A 152 -2.64 -12.84 -0.99
N SER A 153 -2.35 -11.58 -1.32
CA SER A 153 -3.08 -10.42 -0.81
C SER A 153 -4.55 -10.41 -1.26
N GLN A 154 -4.80 -10.75 -2.53
CA GLN A 154 -6.16 -10.91 -3.07
C GLN A 154 -6.91 -12.01 -2.32
N SER A 155 -6.31 -13.19 -2.16
CA SER A 155 -6.93 -14.29 -1.42
C SER A 155 -7.23 -13.94 0.03
N LEU A 156 -6.36 -13.16 0.70
CA LEU A 156 -6.60 -12.66 2.06
C LEU A 156 -7.80 -11.71 2.11
N ALA A 157 -7.96 -10.83 1.11
CA ALA A 157 -9.07 -9.88 1.05
C ALA A 157 -10.41 -10.56 0.74
N GLU A 158 -10.40 -11.53 -0.19
CA GLU A 158 -11.61 -12.26 -0.62
C GLU A 158 -12.10 -13.28 0.42
N SER A 159 -11.19 -13.87 1.21
CA SER A 159 -11.56 -14.86 2.24
C SER A 159 -12.01 -14.23 3.58
N ALA A 160 -11.85 -12.92 3.75
CA ALA A 160 -12.27 -12.22 4.95
C ALA A 160 -13.80 -12.15 5.05
N ALA A 161 -14.36 -12.74 6.11
CA ALA A 161 -15.78 -12.67 6.42
C ALA A 161 -16.24 -11.22 6.66
N ASP A 162 -17.55 -10.96 6.51
CA ASP A 162 -18.11 -9.61 6.67
C ASP A 162 -17.94 -9.02 8.08
N ASP A 163 -17.84 -9.88 9.10
CA ASP A 163 -17.64 -9.53 10.51
C ASP A 163 -16.16 -9.55 10.95
N ASP A 164 -15.22 -9.83 10.03
CA ASP A 164 -13.79 -9.82 10.32
C ASP A 164 -13.33 -8.37 10.61
N PRO A 165 -12.83 -8.07 11.82
CA PRO A 165 -12.39 -6.72 12.18
C PRO A 165 -11.20 -6.23 11.34
N GLN A 166 -10.49 -7.14 10.65
CA GLN A 166 -9.36 -6.83 9.76
C GLN A 166 -9.74 -6.82 8.29
N LYS A 167 -11.02 -7.00 7.92
CA LYS A 167 -11.46 -7.04 6.51
C LYS A 167 -10.97 -5.81 5.73
N ALA A 168 -11.17 -4.62 6.28
CA ALA A 168 -10.73 -3.36 5.65
C ALA A 168 -9.20 -3.31 5.47
N ALA A 169 -8.45 -3.80 6.46
CA ALA A 169 -6.99 -3.85 6.43
C ALA A 169 -6.47 -4.84 5.36
N LYS A 170 -7.12 -6.00 5.23
CA LYS A 170 -6.82 -7.01 4.19
C LYS A 170 -7.17 -6.50 2.79
N GLN A 171 -8.32 -5.84 2.63
CA GLN A 171 -8.70 -5.17 1.39
C GLN A 171 -7.73 -4.05 1.01
N ARG A 172 -7.25 -3.26 1.98
CA ARG A 172 -6.24 -2.24 1.71
C ARG A 172 -4.93 -2.84 1.25
N ARG A 173 -4.52 -3.98 1.83
CA ARG A 173 -3.34 -4.72 1.37
C ARG A 173 -3.48 -5.09 -0.10
N ASP A 174 -4.56 -5.77 -0.48
CA ASP A 174 -4.83 -6.12 -1.88
C ASP A 174 -4.81 -4.88 -2.79
N PHE A 175 -5.47 -3.80 -2.38
CA PHE A 175 -5.51 -2.53 -3.10
C PHE A 175 -4.10 -1.98 -3.40
N ILE A 176 -3.21 -1.87 -2.40
CA ILE A 176 -1.87 -1.30 -2.64
C ILE A 176 -1.01 -2.19 -3.54
N PHE A 177 -1.12 -3.52 -3.42
CA PHE A 177 -0.39 -4.44 -4.30
C PHE A 177 -0.89 -4.36 -5.73
N ASN A 178 -2.21 -4.29 -5.94
CA ASN A 178 -2.81 -4.26 -7.27
C ASN A 178 -2.54 -2.93 -7.99
N TYR A 179 -2.83 -1.80 -7.36
CA TYR A 179 -2.61 -0.48 -7.96
C TYR A 179 -1.12 -0.15 -8.09
N GLY A 180 -0.32 -0.47 -7.06
CA GLY A 180 1.12 -0.26 -7.10
C GLY A 180 1.81 -1.05 -8.21
N SER A 181 1.48 -2.34 -8.38
CA SER A 181 2.09 -3.17 -9.44
C SER A 181 1.68 -2.72 -10.85
N SER A 182 0.38 -2.45 -11.06
CA SER A 182 -0.15 -1.94 -12.34
C SER A 182 0.54 -0.64 -12.78
N ARG A 183 0.77 0.28 -11.85
CA ARG A 183 1.50 1.52 -12.15
C ARG A 183 2.98 1.28 -12.39
N LEU A 184 3.61 0.46 -11.56
CA LEU A 184 5.04 0.19 -11.67
C LEU A 184 5.39 -0.48 -13.01
N GLU A 185 4.51 -1.33 -13.54
CA GLU A 185 4.64 -1.90 -14.90
C GLU A 185 4.69 -0.80 -15.98
N LYS A 186 3.78 0.19 -15.92
CA LYS A 186 3.79 1.34 -16.84
C LYS A 186 5.06 2.18 -16.67
N GLU A 187 5.53 2.36 -15.44
CA GLU A 187 6.75 3.13 -15.16
C GLU A 187 8.00 2.43 -15.66
N ILE A 188 8.09 1.10 -15.54
CA ILE A 188 9.18 0.30 -16.13
C ILE A 188 9.22 0.48 -17.64
N ALA A 189 8.08 0.47 -18.33
CA ALA A 189 8.05 0.70 -19.78
C ALA A 189 8.59 2.09 -20.16
N LEU A 190 8.36 3.12 -19.35
CA LEU A 190 8.96 4.45 -19.56
C LEU A 190 10.49 4.40 -19.34
N LEU A 191 10.93 3.79 -18.24
CA LEU A 191 12.35 3.66 -17.91
C LEU A 191 13.13 2.86 -18.97
N GLU A 192 12.53 1.84 -19.56
CA GLU A 192 13.12 1.07 -20.67
C GLU A 192 13.33 1.91 -21.94
N ASN A 193 12.48 2.91 -22.15
CA ASN A 193 12.62 3.88 -23.25
C ASN A 193 13.59 5.02 -22.92
N GLY A 194 14.19 5.02 -21.73
CA GLY A 194 15.02 6.12 -21.24
C GLY A 194 14.22 7.33 -20.75
N ASP A 195 12.90 7.21 -20.65
CA ASP A 195 12.04 8.24 -20.10
C ASP A 195 12.00 8.12 -18.57
N SER A 196 12.56 9.11 -17.88
CA SER A 196 12.45 9.23 -16.42
C SER A 196 11.54 10.41 -16.07
N ASN A 197 10.64 10.25 -15.09
CA ASN A 197 9.93 11.40 -14.54
C ASN A 197 10.74 12.04 -13.40
N PRO A 198 11.28 13.25 -13.58
CA PRO A 198 12.06 13.92 -12.55
C PRO A 198 11.22 14.29 -11.30
N GLN A 199 9.90 14.22 -11.38
CA GLN A 199 8.97 14.49 -10.28
C GLN A 199 8.72 13.26 -9.39
N GLU A 200 9.22 12.07 -9.75
CA GLU A 200 9.07 10.85 -8.94
C GLU A 200 10.08 10.74 -7.78
N VAL A 201 9.99 11.69 -6.85
CA VAL A 201 10.86 11.76 -5.66
C VAL A 201 10.25 10.97 -4.49
N PRO A 202 10.93 9.97 -3.87
CA PRO A 202 10.35 9.03 -2.89
C PRO A 202 9.60 9.62 -1.69
N PHE A 203 10.08 10.75 -1.15
CA PHE A 203 9.47 11.44 -0.01
C PHE A 203 8.89 12.81 -0.40
N GLY A 204 8.82 13.10 -1.70
CA GLY A 204 8.21 14.33 -2.21
C GLY A 204 6.69 14.23 -2.24
N VAL A 205 6.00 15.33 -1.95
CA VAL A 205 4.55 15.46 -2.14
C VAL A 205 4.33 16.68 -3.01
N ILE A 206 3.50 16.56 -4.04
CA ILE A 206 3.21 17.66 -4.96
C ILE A 206 1.76 18.05 -4.81
N ASP A 207 1.51 19.35 -4.67
CA ASP A 207 0.19 19.94 -4.80
C ASP A 207 0.03 20.49 -6.22
N TRP A 208 -0.83 19.84 -7.01
CA TRP A 208 -1.12 20.24 -8.40
C TRP A 208 -2.15 21.39 -8.49
N GLY A 209 -2.26 22.22 -7.45
CA GLY A 209 -3.23 23.32 -7.39
C GLY A 209 -4.59 22.90 -6.83
N LEU A 210 -4.60 21.95 -5.90
CA LEU A 210 -5.80 21.52 -5.21
C LEU A 210 -6.26 22.60 -4.22
N GLU A 211 -7.54 22.99 -4.29
CA GLU A 211 -8.08 23.93 -3.32
C GLU A 211 -8.23 23.27 -1.94
N GLU A 212 -7.88 24.02 -0.89
CA GLU A 212 -7.84 23.54 0.50
C GLU A 212 -9.14 22.85 0.94
N LYS A 213 -10.32 23.35 0.53
CA LYS A 213 -11.61 22.73 0.87
C LYS A 213 -11.74 21.27 0.42
N TYR A 214 -11.14 20.90 -0.72
CA TYR A 214 -11.18 19.52 -1.22
C TYR A 214 -10.14 18.65 -0.53
N LEU A 215 -8.97 19.22 -0.20
CA LEU A 215 -7.95 18.55 0.59
C LEU A 215 -8.47 18.23 2.00
N ASP A 216 -9.12 19.18 2.66
CA ASP A 216 -9.70 18.99 3.99
C ASP A 216 -10.80 17.93 3.98
N ALA A 217 -11.72 17.98 3.01
CA ALA A 217 -12.77 16.98 2.87
C ALA A 217 -12.21 15.58 2.58
N ALA A 218 -11.17 15.47 1.76
CA ALA A 218 -10.46 14.21 1.51
C ALA A 218 -9.76 13.71 2.78
N ALA A 219 -9.06 14.60 3.50
CA ALA A 219 -8.34 14.28 4.72
C ALA A 219 -9.28 13.74 5.81
N GLU A 220 -10.43 14.39 6.01
CA GLU A 220 -11.47 13.97 6.94
C GLU A 220 -12.05 12.61 6.54
N LYS A 221 -12.48 12.44 5.28
CA LYS A 221 -13.06 11.19 4.77
C LYS A 221 -12.08 10.02 4.90
N MET A 222 -10.80 10.28 4.68
CA MET A 222 -9.74 9.29 4.81
C MET A 222 -9.23 9.14 6.24
N ASN A 223 -9.67 9.92 7.22
CA ASN A 223 -9.02 9.98 8.54
C ASN A 223 -7.48 10.03 8.40
N THR A 224 -6.98 10.99 7.60
CA THR A 224 -5.55 11.08 7.28
C THR A 224 -4.79 11.53 8.52
N PRO A 225 -3.72 10.84 8.94
CA PRO A 225 -3.02 11.17 10.17
C PRO A 225 -2.20 12.45 10.05
N GLU A 226 -2.05 13.19 11.15
CA GLU A 226 -1.30 14.46 11.20
C GLU A 226 0.15 14.35 10.67
N PRO A 227 0.93 13.28 10.94
CA PRO A 227 2.25 13.12 10.33
C PRO A 227 2.25 13.12 8.79
N ALA A 228 1.20 12.59 8.14
CA ALA A 228 1.06 12.63 6.69
C ALA A 228 0.62 14.02 6.19
N LEU A 229 -0.28 14.68 6.92
CA LEU A 229 -0.75 16.04 6.60
C LEU A 229 0.29 17.14 6.90
N GLY A 230 1.25 16.85 7.78
CA GLY A 230 2.34 17.74 8.16
C GLY A 230 3.58 17.65 7.25
N LEU A 231 3.54 16.85 6.19
CA LEU A 231 4.62 16.79 5.22
C LEU A 231 4.74 18.12 4.46
N TYR A 232 5.98 18.51 4.14
CA TYR A 232 6.26 19.58 3.20
C TYR A 232 5.78 19.18 1.81
N VAL A 233 5.07 20.10 1.16
CA VAL A 233 4.46 19.93 -0.15
C VAL A 233 4.97 20.99 -1.10
N THR A 234 5.41 20.56 -2.28
CA THR A 234 5.84 21.46 -3.35
C THR A 234 4.65 21.74 -4.27
N GLY A 235 4.23 23.00 -4.38
CA GLY A 235 3.17 23.39 -5.31
C GLY A 235 3.65 23.41 -6.75
N ALA A 236 2.81 22.95 -7.68
CA ALA A 236 2.95 23.24 -9.10
C ALA A 236 2.57 24.70 -9.37
N ASP A 237 3.27 25.37 -10.30
CA ASP A 237 2.91 26.72 -10.73
C ASP A 237 1.68 26.73 -11.66
N ALA A 238 1.22 27.91 -12.05
CA ALA A 238 0.07 28.06 -12.96
C ALA A 238 0.29 27.50 -14.38
N ALA A 239 1.52 27.11 -14.73
CA ALA A 239 1.87 26.41 -15.96
C ALA A 239 2.08 24.90 -15.72
N ASN A 240 1.65 24.39 -14.56
CA ASN A 240 1.80 23.03 -14.06
C ASN A 240 3.25 22.54 -14.07
N LYS A 241 4.18 23.47 -13.85
CA LYS A 241 5.60 23.16 -13.65
C LYS A 241 5.88 23.04 -12.17
N VAL A 242 6.59 21.98 -11.84
CA VAL A 242 7.08 21.71 -10.49
C VAL A 242 8.55 22.12 -10.44
N ASP A 243 8.94 22.90 -9.44
CA ASP A 243 10.35 23.10 -9.12
C ASP A 243 10.92 21.81 -8.52
N VAL A 244 11.59 21.02 -9.36
CA VAL A 244 12.17 19.72 -8.99
C VAL A 244 13.26 19.87 -7.91
N GLU A 245 13.99 20.98 -7.89
CA GLU A 245 15.01 21.20 -6.87
C GLU A 245 14.39 21.55 -5.52
N GLN A 246 13.28 22.29 -5.51
CA GLN A 246 12.49 22.48 -4.30
C GLN A 246 11.85 21.17 -3.83
N LEU A 247 11.30 20.37 -4.74
CA LEU A 247 10.73 19.05 -4.42
C LEU A 247 11.75 18.11 -3.74
N LYS A 248 13.00 18.10 -4.21
CA LYS A 248 14.07 17.31 -3.58
C LYS A 248 14.42 17.82 -2.17
N LYS A 249 14.42 19.15 -1.96
CA LYS A 249 14.65 19.75 -0.64
C LYS A 249 13.52 19.38 0.32
N ASP A 250 12.27 19.56 -0.11
CA ASP A 250 11.08 19.22 0.67
C ASP A 250 11.05 17.71 1.00
N ALA A 251 11.36 16.85 0.04
CA ALA A 251 11.50 15.42 0.28
C ALA A 251 12.59 15.08 1.30
N THR A 252 13.71 15.81 1.30
CA THR A 252 14.77 15.64 2.30
C THR A 252 14.30 16.09 3.69
N TYR A 253 13.50 17.15 3.79
CA TYR A 253 12.87 17.55 5.05
C TYR A 253 11.86 16.52 5.54
N ASN A 254 11.00 16.01 4.65
CA ASN A 254 10.03 14.96 4.95
C ASN A 254 10.69 13.70 5.48
N LEU A 255 11.76 13.23 4.83
CA LEU A 255 12.52 12.08 5.31
C LEU A 255 13.07 12.28 6.73
N LYS A 256 13.50 13.52 7.06
CA LYS A 256 14.02 13.87 8.38
C LYS A 256 12.93 14.07 9.43
N SER A 257 11.75 14.57 9.05
CA SER A 257 10.64 14.82 9.99
C SER A 257 9.86 13.56 10.34
N LEU A 258 9.88 12.55 9.46
CA LEU A 258 9.29 11.23 9.70
C LEU A 258 10.18 10.35 10.59
N THR A 259 10.63 10.88 11.73
CA THR A 259 11.18 10.08 12.83
C THR A 259 10.01 9.47 13.60
N LEU A 260 9.55 8.31 13.13
CA LEU A 260 8.44 7.57 13.73
C LEU A 260 9.01 6.44 14.59
N ASP A 261 8.68 6.47 15.88
CA ASP A 261 9.03 5.37 16.79
C ASP A 261 8.37 4.08 16.33
N THR A 262 9.08 2.96 16.45
CA THR A 262 8.55 1.67 16.04
C THR A 262 7.48 1.17 17.02
N VAL A 263 6.22 1.57 16.86
CA VAL A 263 5.09 0.88 17.51
C VAL A 263 4.87 -0.43 16.75
N VAL A 264 5.05 -1.55 17.44
CA VAL A 264 4.74 -2.89 16.94
C VAL A 264 3.23 -3.09 17.10
N PRO A 265 2.45 -3.33 16.03
CA PRO A 265 1.05 -3.68 16.21
C PRO A 265 0.97 -4.98 17.03
N PRO A 266 0.02 -5.12 17.96
CA PRO A 266 -0.16 -6.38 18.67
C PRO A 266 -0.36 -7.47 17.61
N LYS A 267 0.41 -8.57 17.73
CA LYS A 267 0.20 -9.77 16.93
C LYS A 267 -1.30 -10.09 16.99
N ALA A 268 -1.94 -10.29 15.84
CA ALA A 268 -3.22 -10.96 15.83
C ALA A 268 -2.95 -12.34 16.44
N ASP A 269 -3.46 -12.59 17.65
CA ASP A 269 -3.34 -13.91 18.24
C ASP A 269 -3.90 -14.92 17.23
N PRO A 270 -3.17 -16.01 16.93
CA PRO A 270 -3.77 -17.09 16.17
C PRO A 270 -5.02 -17.50 16.94
N GLU A 271 -6.18 -17.45 16.27
CA GLU A 271 -7.43 -17.94 16.85
C GLU A 271 -7.12 -19.28 17.53
N ASP A 272 -7.36 -19.34 18.85
CA ASP A 272 -7.27 -20.59 19.58
C ASP A 272 -8.01 -21.65 18.76
N PRO A 273 -7.40 -22.83 18.52
CA PRO A 273 -8.06 -23.86 17.75
C PRO A 273 -9.43 -24.10 18.37
N LYS A 274 -10.47 -23.79 17.59
CA LYS A 274 -11.87 -24.02 17.94
C LYS A 274 -11.95 -25.37 18.64
N PRO A 275 -12.53 -25.46 19.85
CA PRO A 275 -12.65 -26.72 20.55
C PRO A 275 -13.23 -27.75 19.58
N ALA A 276 -12.57 -28.90 19.48
CA ALA A 276 -13.07 -30.01 18.69
C ALA A 276 -14.56 -30.22 19.04
N PRO A 277 -15.44 -30.44 18.05
CA PRO A 277 -16.83 -30.74 18.32
C PRO A 277 -16.89 -31.87 19.35
N GLU A 278 -17.59 -31.64 20.47
CA GLU A 278 -17.85 -32.70 21.43
C GLU A 278 -18.49 -33.87 20.69
N ASP A 279 -17.92 -35.07 20.87
CA ASP A 279 -18.45 -36.31 20.32
C ASP A 279 -19.98 -36.37 20.57
N PRO A 280 -20.78 -36.72 19.56
CA PRO A 280 -22.21 -36.85 19.75
C PRO A 280 -22.49 -37.90 20.83
N LYS A 281 -23.12 -37.46 21.92
CA LYS A 281 -23.65 -38.35 22.96
C LYS A 281 -24.49 -39.45 22.31
N ASP A 282 -24.20 -40.68 22.70
CA ASP A 282 -24.86 -41.91 22.24
C ASP A 282 -26.38 -41.74 22.06
N PRO A 283 -26.95 -42.17 20.93
CA PRO A 283 -28.39 -42.19 20.77
C PRO A 283 -29.02 -43.17 21.75
N LYS A 284 -30.00 -42.65 22.49
CA LYS A 284 -30.94 -43.37 23.34
C LYS A 284 -31.50 -44.61 22.61
N PRO A 285 -31.68 -45.77 23.28
CA PRO A 285 -32.22 -46.96 22.63
C PRO A 285 -33.61 -46.71 22.07
N ALA A 286 -33.85 -47.26 20.88
CA ALA A 286 -35.12 -47.23 20.17
C ALA A 286 -36.28 -47.78 21.02
N PRO A 287 -37.48 -47.17 20.97
CA PRO A 287 -38.70 -47.80 21.49
C PRO A 287 -39.11 -48.97 20.58
N GLU A 288 -39.53 -50.06 21.20
CA GLU A 288 -40.05 -51.27 20.54
C GLU A 288 -41.32 -51.00 19.72
N ASP A 289 -41.40 -51.63 18.55
CA ASP A 289 -42.56 -51.67 17.64
C ASP A 289 -43.85 -52.17 18.31
N PRO A 290 -44.98 -51.49 18.05
CA PRO A 290 -46.30 -52.12 18.07
C PRO A 290 -46.82 -52.39 16.66
N LYS A 291 -47.32 -53.62 16.49
CA LYS A 291 -47.94 -54.20 15.29
C LYS A 291 -49.07 -53.36 14.66
N ASP A 292 -49.06 -53.30 13.33
CA ASP A 292 -50.16 -53.01 12.39
C ASP A 292 -51.44 -53.88 12.62
N PRO A 293 -52.56 -53.66 11.90
CA PRO A 293 -53.12 -52.44 11.30
C PRO A 293 -54.65 -52.31 11.54
N LYS A 294 -55.24 -51.12 11.33
CA LYS A 294 -56.68 -50.98 10.99
C LYS A 294 -56.89 -49.81 10.03
N ASP A 295 -57.11 -50.13 8.76
CA ASP A 295 -57.95 -49.35 7.84
C ASP A 295 -59.35 -49.13 8.47
N PRO A 296 -60.09 -48.03 8.18
CA PRO A 296 -60.43 -47.68 6.79
C PRO A 296 -60.83 -46.21 6.45
N LYS A 297 -61.03 -45.99 5.13
CA LYS A 297 -61.91 -45.03 4.41
C LYS A 297 -61.36 -43.67 3.93
N ASP A 298 -61.33 -43.56 2.59
CA ASP A 298 -61.58 -42.39 1.70
C ASP A 298 -62.55 -41.31 2.25
N PRO A 299 -62.62 -40.07 1.69
CA PRO A 299 -62.05 -39.61 0.40
C PRO A 299 -61.29 -38.27 0.47
N ASP A 300 -60.38 -38.02 -0.48
CA ASP A 300 -59.94 -36.66 -0.80
C ASP A 300 -60.58 -36.18 -2.11
N ASP A 301 -61.30 -35.06 -1.97
CA ASP A 301 -61.74 -34.19 -3.04
C ASP A 301 -60.55 -33.38 -3.59
N LYS A 302 -60.48 -33.31 -4.92
CA LYS A 302 -60.19 -32.13 -5.77
C LYS A 302 -59.40 -30.97 -5.13
N ASP A 303 -58.25 -30.64 -5.71
CA ASP A 303 -58.15 -29.36 -6.43
C ASP A 303 -56.92 -29.26 -7.35
N ASP A 304 -57.22 -28.98 -8.61
CA ASP A 304 -56.57 -28.12 -9.59
C ASP A 304 -55.04 -28.15 -9.81
N SER A 305 -54.74 -28.82 -10.93
CA SER A 305 -53.76 -28.46 -11.94
C SER A 305 -53.60 -26.96 -12.20
N ASN A 306 -52.36 -26.50 -12.38
CA ASN A 306 -52.03 -25.87 -13.65
C ASN A 306 -50.53 -25.94 -13.99
N ASP A 307 -50.31 -26.43 -15.20
CA ASP A 307 -49.09 -26.40 -16.02
C ASP A 307 -48.49 -24.99 -16.13
N SER A 308 -47.15 -24.91 -16.19
CA SER A 308 -46.49 -24.35 -17.38
C SER A 308 -45.04 -24.83 -17.50
N ASP A 309 -44.77 -25.44 -18.64
CA ASP A 309 -43.48 -25.79 -19.25
C ASP A 309 -42.43 -24.66 -19.19
N LYS A 310 -41.11 -24.87 -19.03
CA LYS A 310 -40.15 -25.77 -19.69
C LYS A 310 -39.90 -25.42 -21.16
N ASP A 311 -38.87 -24.60 -21.40
CA ASP A 311 -37.91 -24.67 -22.53
C ASP A 311 -36.84 -23.59 -22.27
N GLY A 312 -35.57 -23.72 -22.60
CA GLY A 312 -34.83 -24.74 -23.33
C GLY A 312 -33.36 -24.31 -23.38
N SER A 313 -32.48 -25.29 -23.15
CA SER A 313 -31.13 -25.49 -23.68
C SER A 313 -30.42 -24.36 -24.47
N SER A 314 -29.17 -24.04 -24.10
CA SER A 314 -28.04 -24.39 -24.98
C SER A 314 -26.69 -24.41 -24.25
N GLU A 315 -25.99 -25.48 -24.53
CA GLU A 315 -24.68 -25.95 -24.10
C GLU A 315 -23.62 -25.44 -25.07
N SER A 316 -22.43 -25.07 -24.60
CA SER A 316 -21.20 -25.19 -25.41
C SER A 316 -19.94 -25.26 -24.55
N ASP A 317 -18.97 -25.96 -25.11
CA ASP A 317 -17.93 -26.76 -24.47
C ASP A 317 -16.68 -26.02 -23.95
N LYS A 318 -16.10 -26.68 -22.93
CA LYS A 318 -14.68 -26.96 -22.65
C LYS A 318 -13.61 -26.28 -23.53
N THR A 319 -12.59 -25.76 -22.84
CA THR A 319 -11.20 -26.05 -23.20
C THR A 319 -10.28 -26.01 -21.98
N THR A 320 -9.78 -27.19 -21.63
CA THR A 320 -8.65 -27.43 -20.73
C THR A 320 -7.37 -27.32 -21.56
N ALA A 321 -6.45 -26.44 -21.18
CA ALA A 321 -5.11 -26.40 -21.75
C ALA A 321 -4.07 -26.28 -20.63
N THR A 322 -3.44 -27.43 -20.39
CA THR A 322 -2.23 -27.66 -19.61
C THR A 322 -1.07 -26.79 -20.11
N ILE A 323 -0.43 -26.02 -19.23
CA ILE A 323 0.94 -25.51 -19.44
C ILE A 323 1.81 -26.01 -18.29
N VAL A 324 2.48 -27.12 -18.55
CA VAL A 324 3.64 -27.61 -17.81
C VAL A 324 4.88 -27.15 -18.58
N GLY A 325 5.80 -26.47 -17.91
CA GLY A 325 7.20 -26.41 -18.34
C GLY A 325 7.84 -25.03 -18.29
N SER A 326 8.51 -24.72 -17.17
CA SER A 326 9.91 -24.24 -17.11
C SER A 326 10.30 -23.75 -15.71
N VAL A 327 10.68 -24.68 -14.82
CA VAL A 327 11.22 -24.39 -13.45
C VAL A 327 12.75 -24.59 -13.37
N LEU A 328 13.45 -24.73 -14.50
CA LEU A 328 14.89 -25.09 -14.49
C LEU A 328 15.85 -23.97 -14.94
N GLY A 329 15.43 -22.71 -14.91
CA GLY A 329 16.26 -21.57 -15.37
C GLY A 329 16.86 -20.66 -14.29
N VAL A 330 16.38 -20.70 -13.03
CA VAL A 330 16.66 -19.62 -12.06
C VAL A 330 17.83 -19.92 -11.11
N LEU A 331 18.28 -21.17 -11.00
CA LEU A 331 19.40 -21.53 -10.11
C LEU A 331 20.80 -21.23 -10.70
N SER A 332 20.93 -20.91 -11.99
CA SER A 332 22.24 -20.62 -12.59
C SER A 332 22.68 -19.16 -12.44
N LEU A 333 21.77 -18.22 -12.17
CA LEU A 333 22.11 -16.80 -12.02
C LEU A 333 22.63 -16.43 -10.62
N LEU A 334 22.12 -17.09 -9.57
CA LEU A 334 22.55 -16.86 -8.19
C LEU A 334 23.97 -17.40 -7.90
N GLY A 335 24.43 -18.41 -8.65
CA GLY A 335 25.79 -18.93 -8.54
C GLY A 335 26.86 -18.00 -9.12
N LEU A 336 26.52 -17.14 -10.08
CA LEU A 336 27.48 -16.25 -10.73
C LEU A 336 27.76 -14.97 -9.93
N LEU A 337 26.83 -14.53 -9.08
CA LEU A 337 27.01 -13.33 -8.24
C LEU A 337 27.94 -13.57 -7.05
N ALA A 338 28.00 -14.81 -6.53
CA ALA A 338 28.88 -15.17 -5.42
C ALA A 338 30.37 -15.27 -5.82
N ALA A 339 30.68 -15.54 -7.10
CA ALA A 339 32.05 -15.64 -7.59
C ALA A 339 32.71 -14.28 -7.91
N ALA A 340 31.93 -13.20 -8.08
CA ALA A 340 32.46 -11.87 -8.39
C ALA A 340 32.88 -11.06 -7.15
N LEU A 341 32.45 -11.46 -5.94
CA LEU A 341 32.77 -10.77 -4.68
C LEU A 341 33.98 -11.37 -3.93
N LEU A 342 34.58 -12.46 -4.43
CA LEU A 342 35.72 -13.15 -3.82
C LEU A 342 36.85 -13.39 -4.84
N GLY A 343 37.48 -12.30 -5.28
CA GLY A 343 38.74 -12.29 -6.05
C GLY A 343 39.66 -11.15 -5.57
N PRO A 344 41.01 -11.30 -5.63
CA PRO A 344 41.85 -11.26 -4.43
C PRO A 344 42.33 -9.88 -4.00
N LEU A 345 42.15 -9.58 -2.71
CA LEU A 345 42.99 -8.66 -1.93
C LEU A 345 44.44 -9.17 -1.94
N LYS A 346 45.28 -8.59 -2.80
CA LYS A 346 46.74 -8.66 -2.68
C LYS A 346 47.24 -7.47 -1.83
N PRO A 347 48.19 -7.69 -0.90
CA PRO A 347 48.61 -6.68 0.06
C PRO A 347 49.55 -5.65 -0.57
N LEU A 348 49.15 -4.37 -0.49
CA LEU A 348 50.01 -3.20 -0.66
C LEU A 348 50.87 -3.02 0.60
N LEU A 349 51.92 -3.82 0.73
CA LEU A 349 52.99 -3.61 1.71
C LEU A 349 54.33 -3.87 1.03
N GLY A 350 55.00 -2.80 0.60
CA GLY A 350 56.36 -2.91 0.10
C GLY A 350 56.87 -1.66 -0.59
N ARG A 351 57.44 -0.74 0.21
CA ARG A 351 58.56 0.20 -0.11
C ARG A 351 58.30 1.60 0.46
N VAL A 352 58.82 1.87 1.65
CA VAL A 352 59.62 3.08 1.89
C VAL A 352 60.64 2.76 2.99
N LEU A 353 61.91 2.62 2.62
CA LEU A 353 63.04 2.95 3.47
C LEU A 353 63.93 3.92 2.67
N PRO A 354 64.41 5.02 3.27
CA PRO A 354 65.23 5.99 2.57
C PRO A 354 66.68 5.52 2.51
N ARG A 355 67.35 5.82 1.39
CA ARG A 355 68.80 6.01 1.38
C ARG A 355 69.04 7.48 1.67
N PHE A 356 69.69 7.77 2.80
CA PHE A 356 70.85 8.65 3.01
C PHE A 356 70.97 8.99 4.49
#